data_AF-A0A7C5SSS9-F1
#
_entry.id   AF-A0A7C5SSS9-F1
#
_cell.length_a   1.000
_cell.length_b   1.000
_cell.length_c   1.000
_cell.angle_alpha   90.00
_cell.angle_beta   90.00
_cell.angle_gamma   90.00
#
_symmetry.space_group_name_H-M   'P 1'
#
loop_
_entity.id
_entity.type
_entity.pdbx_description
1 polymer ?
#
loop_
_entity_poly.entity_id
_entity_poly.type
_entity_poly.pdbx_seq_one_letter_code
_entity_poly.pdbx_strand_id
1 'polypeptide(L)'
;MKTNRAALGASVLLLIFIGVCVWLVFQYVASEEKRDLQNWQERLGLMAEAQKRSVERWLSKQTEALQTLADNPLVQLYVSELSRFDAGGMNEAQLGQLHHLKNLINASARSAGVFTPLKTISSNSAQTVNDGLALYNHDGMLLSTRYFPAQDAFVEAFAQRALAQKKRRISKIYSNPAGQARFVIAVPVSSVQSVG
;
A
#
# COMPACT_ATOMS: atom_id res chain seq x y z
N MET A 1 -24.35 -81.01 20.27
CA MET A 1 -24.16 -79.91 19.31
C MET A 1 -22.77 -80.06 18.67
N LYS A 2 -22.68 -80.49 17.40
CA LYS A 2 -21.40 -80.53 16.67
C LYS A 2 -21.03 -79.08 16.36
N THR A 3 -20.00 -78.55 17.01
CA THR A 3 -19.42 -77.24 16.66
C THR A 3 -18.90 -77.31 15.22
N ASN A 4 -19.53 -76.58 14.32
CA ASN A 4 -19.11 -76.44 12.92
C ASN A 4 -17.82 -75.62 12.87
N ARG A 5 -16.67 -76.27 13.10
CA ARG A 5 -15.33 -75.67 13.06
C ARG A 5 -15.08 -74.89 11.74
N ALA A 6 -15.67 -75.35 10.64
CA ALA A 6 -15.62 -74.67 9.34
C ALA A 6 -16.36 -73.31 9.35
N ALA A 7 -17.53 -73.23 9.98
CA ALA A 7 -18.29 -71.98 10.07
C ALA A 7 -17.58 -70.95 10.98
N LEU A 8 -16.95 -71.42 12.06
CA LEU A 8 -16.09 -70.61 12.92
C LEU A 8 -14.89 -70.05 12.15
N GLY A 9 -14.21 -70.88 11.36
CA GLY A 9 -13.10 -70.43 10.50
C GLY A 9 -13.52 -69.39 9.46
N ALA A 10 -14.65 -69.61 8.78
CA ALA A 10 -15.19 -68.66 7.81
C ALA A 10 -15.57 -67.31 8.45
N SER A 11 -16.16 -67.33 9.65
CA SER A 11 -16.53 -66.11 10.38
C SER A 11 -15.31 -65.31 10.83
N VAL A 12 -14.24 -65.98 11.29
CA VAL A 12 -12.97 -65.32 11.62
C VAL A 12 -12.33 -64.68 10.38
N LEU A 13 -12.31 -65.38 9.25
CA LEU A 13 -11.78 -64.84 7.99
C LEU A 13 -12.56 -63.61 7.51
N LEU A 14 -13.89 -63.63 7.63
CA LEU A 14 -14.74 -62.47 7.32
C LEU A 14 -14.38 -61.27 8.21
N LEU A 15 -14.21 -61.48 9.51
CA LEU A 15 -13.85 -60.40 10.44
C LEU A 15 -12.48 -59.82 10.14
N ILE A 16 -11.49 -60.66 9.81
CA ILE A 16 -10.16 -60.21 9.38
C ILE A 16 -10.27 -59.39 8.10
N PHE A 17 -11.01 -59.88 7.11
CA PHE A 17 -11.21 -59.19 5.85
C PHE A 17 -11.84 -57.81 6.06
N ILE A 18 -12.89 -57.71 6.88
CA ILE A 18 -13.52 -56.43 7.24
C ILE A 18 -12.52 -55.52 7.94
N GLY A 19 -11.74 -56.04 8.90
CA GLY A 19 -10.72 -55.26 9.59
C GLY A 19 -9.67 -54.68 8.65
N VAL A 20 -9.20 -55.47 7.68
CA VAL A 20 -8.24 -55.02 6.65
C VAL A 20 -8.86 -53.95 5.75
N CYS A 21 -10.10 -54.12 5.30
CA CYS A 21 -10.79 -53.12 4.48
C CYS A 21 -10.95 -51.79 5.22
N VAL A 22 -11.37 -51.82 6.49
CA VAL A 22 -11.51 -50.61 7.31
C VAL A 22 -10.16 -49.91 7.50
N TRP A 23 -9.10 -50.68 7.77
CA TRP A 23 -7.75 -50.13 7.91
C TRP A 23 -7.25 -49.46 6.62
N LEU A 24 -7.47 -50.09 5.46
CA LEU A 24 -7.14 -49.53 4.15
C LEU A 24 -7.88 -48.21 3.88
N VAL A 25 -9.16 -48.11 4.25
CA VAL A 25 -9.93 -46.86 4.11
C VAL A 25 -9.31 -45.75 4.96
N PHE A 26 -8.98 -46.02 6.22
CA PHE A 26 -8.34 -45.01 7.07
C PHE A 26 -6.97 -44.58 6.55
N GLN A 27 -6.16 -45.52 6.07
CA GLN A 27 -4.86 -45.21 5.46
C GLN A 27 -5.02 -44.32 4.22
N TYR A 28 -6.00 -44.65 3.37
CA TYR A 28 -6.31 -43.86 2.18
C TYR A 28 -6.76 -42.44 2.53
N VAL A 29 -7.70 -42.29 3.48
CA VAL A 29 -8.18 -40.97 3.94
C VAL A 29 -7.03 -40.13 4.49
N ALA A 30 -6.15 -40.69 5.31
CA ALA A 30 -4.99 -39.98 5.84
C ALA A 30 -4.01 -39.53 4.74
N SER A 31 -3.82 -40.36 3.71
CA SER A 31 -3.00 -40.00 2.54
C SER A 31 -3.62 -38.88 1.72
N GLU A 32 -4.94 -38.90 1.53
CA GLU A 32 -5.68 -37.86 0.82
C GLU A 32 -5.65 -36.53 1.57
N GLU A 33 -5.87 -36.54 2.88
CA GLU A 33 -5.80 -35.34 3.72
C GLU A 33 -4.44 -34.66 3.62
N LYS A 34 -3.35 -35.43 3.72
CA LYS A 34 -1.99 -34.89 3.59
C LYS A 34 -1.75 -34.28 2.21
N ARG A 35 -2.21 -34.97 1.16
CA ARG A 35 -2.07 -34.48 -0.22
C ARG A 35 -2.86 -33.19 -0.44
N ASP A 36 -4.10 -33.14 0.07
CA ASP A 36 -4.93 -31.95 -0.07
C ASP A 36 -4.36 -30.76 0.70
N LEU A 37 -3.86 -30.98 1.93
CA LEU A 37 -3.18 -29.94 2.70
C LEU A 37 -1.97 -29.38 1.95
N GLN A 38 -1.14 -30.24 1.35
CA GLN A 38 -0.01 -29.81 0.53
C GLN A 38 -0.47 -28.99 -0.68
N ASN A 39 -1.49 -29.45 -1.40
CA ASN A 39 -2.06 -28.73 -2.53
C ASN A 39 -2.58 -27.34 -2.12
N TRP A 40 -3.26 -27.24 -0.97
CA TRP A 40 -3.73 -25.96 -0.44
C TRP A 40 -2.60 -25.03 -0.06
N GLN A 41 -1.55 -25.55 0.60
CA GLN A 41 -0.37 -24.77 0.95
C GLN A 41 0.34 -24.21 -0.29
N GLU A 42 0.49 -25.02 -1.34
CA GLU A 42 1.08 -24.55 -2.61
C GLU A 42 0.23 -23.45 -3.25
N ARG A 43 -1.09 -23.65 -3.34
CA ARG A 43 -2.02 -22.67 -3.92
C ARG A 43 -2.04 -21.36 -3.13
N LEU A 44 -2.16 -21.45 -1.80
CA LEU A 44 -2.15 -20.28 -0.92
C LEU A 44 -0.79 -19.57 -0.94
N GLY A 45 0.31 -20.32 -1.04
CA GLY A 45 1.64 -19.76 -1.22
C GLY A 45 1.76 -18.95 -2.52
N LEU A 46 1.28 -19.51 -3.64
CA LEU A 46 1.24 -18.80 -4.92
C LEU A 46 0.35 -17.55 -4.88
N MET A 47 -0.81 -17.64 -4.23
CA MET A 47 -1.71 -16.49 -4.05
C MET A 47 -1.07 -15.40 -3.19
N ALA A 48 -0.43 -15.77 -2.07
CA ALA A 48 0.26 -14.83 -1.19
C ALA A 48 1.39 -14.10 -1.92
N GLU A 49 2.18 -14.83 -2.71
CA GLU A 49 3.26 -14.24 -3.52
C GLU A 49 2.74 -13.34 -4.65
N ALA A 50 1.60 -13.69 -5.25
CA ALA A 50 0.93 -12.83 -6.23
C ALA A 50 0.43 -11.52 -5.59
N GLN A 51 -0.17 -11.60 -4.39
CA GLN A 51 -0.64 -10.42 -3.66
C GLN A 51 0.51 -9.53 -3.22
N LYS A 52 1.58 -10.12 -2.66
CA LYS A 52 2.80 -9.39 -2.30
C LYS A 52 3.37 -8.62 -3.51
N ARG A 53 3.56 -9.30 -4.65
CA ARG A 53 4.04 -8.66 -5.89
C ARG A 53 3.10 -7.59 -6.42
N SER A 54 1.79 -7.72 -6.18
CA SER A 54 0.81 -6.67 -6.53
C SER A 54 1.06 -5.40 -5.70
N VAL A 55 1.18 -5.55 -4.38
CA VAL A 55 1.45 -4.44 -3.45
C VAL A 55 2.80 -3.79 -3.72
N GLU A 56 3.86 -4.57 -3.92
CA GLU A 56 5.19 -4.04 -4.24
C GLU A 56 5.21 -3.23 -5.53
N ARG A 57 4.58 -3.75 -6.61
CA ARG A 57 4.47 -3.02 -7.88
C ARG A 57 3.66 -1.73 -7.73
N TRP A 58 2.57 -1.77 -6.97
CA TRP A 58 1.78 -0.59 -6.70
C TRP A 58 2.60 0.46 -5.93
N LEU A 59 3.27 0.06 -4.85
CA LEU A 59 4.09 0.95 -4.04
C LEU A 59 5.26 1.54 -4.84
N SER A 60 5.92 0.72 -5.66
CA SER A 60 6.99 1.15 -6.56
C SER A 60 6.52 2.27 -7.48
N LYS A 61 5.35 2.10 -8.13
CA LYS A 61 4.76 3.14 -8.99
C LYS A 61 4.49 4.44 -8.24
N GLN A 62 3.98 4.36 -7.02
CA GLN A 62 3.75 5.56 -6.19
C GLN A 62 5.06 6.28 -5.86
N THR A 63 6.09 5.53 -5.47
CA THR A 63 7.40 6.12 -5.16
C THR A 63 8.10 6.72 -6.39
N GLU A 64 7.97 6.08 -7.56
CA GLU A 64 8.54 6.55 -8.81
C GLU A 64 7.87 7.85 -9.30
N ALA A 65 6.53 7.93 -9.18
CA ALA A 65 5.80 9.14 -9.50
C ALA A 65 6.23 10.34 -8.63
N LEU A 66 6.42 10.11 -7.32
CA LEU A 66 6.92 11.13 -6.40
C LEU A 66 8.38 11.50 -6.67
N GLN A 67 9.22 10.53 -7.02
CA GLN A 67 10.61 10.78 -7.40
C GLN A 67 10.68 11.63 -8.67
N THR A 68 9.87 11.31 -9.68
CA THR A 68 9.76 12.09 -10.93
C THR A 68 9.33 13.53 -10.65
N LEU A 69 8.41 13.73 -9.70
CA LEU A 69 8.00 15.06 -9.28
C LEU A 69 9.12 15.81 -8.53
N ALA A 70 9.84 15.13 -7.64
CA ALA A 70 10.96 15.70 -6.90
C ALA A 70 12.16 16.05 -7.80
N ASP A 71 12.35 15.30 -8.88
CA ASP A 71 13.39 15.52 -9.88
C ASP A 71 12.95 16.53 -10.96
N ASN A 72 11.71 17.03 -10.91
CA ASN A 72 11.22 18.00 -11.86
C ASN A 72 11.88 19.38 -11.63
N PRO A 73 12.53 19.98 -12.64
CA PRO A 73 13.23 21.26 -12.48
C PRO A 73 12.35 22.40 -11.96
N LEU A 74 11.06 22.44 -12.31
CA LEU A 74 10.14 23.46 -11.83
C LEU A 74 9.88 23.33 -10.32
N VAL A 75 9.81 22.10 -9.81
CA VAL A 75 9.64 21.84 -8.38
C VAL A 75 10.91 22.23 -7.63
N GLN A 76 12.08 21.83 -8.15
CA GLN A 76 13.38 22.18 -7.56
C GLN A 76 13.62 23.69 -7.53
N LEU A 77 13.32 24.38 -8.64
CA LEU A 77 13.44 25.83 -8.76
C LEU A 77 12.53 26.53 -7.74
N TYR A 78 11.26 26.13 -7.67
CA TYR A 78 10.30 26.75 -6.75
C TYR A 78 10.70 26.56 -5.28
N VAL A 79 11.17 25.37 -4.91
CA VAL A 79 11.69 25.12 -3.54
C VAL A 79 12.93 25.97 -3.25
N SER A 80 13.81 26.19 -4.23
CA SER A 80 14.98 27.06 -4.08
C SER A 80 14.61 28.54 -3.93
N GLU A 81 13.67 29.04 -4.74
CA GLU A 81 13.30 30.45 -4.80
C GLU A 81 12.44 30.89 -3.61
N LEU A 82 11.78 29.97 -2.92
CA LEU A 82 10.84 30.31 -1.86
C LEU A 82 11.46 31.11 -0.71
N SER A 83 12.71 30.80 -0.36
CA SER A 83 13.48 31.54 0.65
C SER A 83 13.71 33.03 0.31
N ARG A 84 13.39 33.47 -0.92
CA ARG A 84 13.55 34.85 -1.39
C ARG A 84 12.23 35.64 -1.48
N PHE A 85 11.07 35.01 -1.29
CA PHE A 85 9.76 35.67 -1.50
C PHE A 85 9.28 36.51 -0.30
N ASP A 86 9.86 36.37 0.88
CA ASP A 86 9.36 37.00 2.12
C ASP A 86 9.55 38.52 2.21
N ALA A 87 10.28 39.16 1.29
CA ALA A 87 10.65 40.58 1.42
C ALA A 87 9.86 41.59 0.56
N GLY A 88 9.04 41.18 -0.42
CA GLY A 88 8.48 42.13 -1.40
C GLY A 88 7.16 41.78 -2.09
N GLY A 89 6.51 40.68 -1.71
CA GLY A 89 5.33 40.16 -2.42
C GLY A 89 5.68 39.49 -3.76
N MET A 90 4.76 38.68 -4.27
CA MET A 90 4.97 37.97 -5.53
C MET A 90 4.73 38.89 -6.73
N ASN A 91 5.68 38.95 -7.66
CA ASN A 91 5.48 39.58 -8.97
C ASN A 91 4.61 38.69 -9.89
N GLU A 92 4.15 39.25 -11.01
CA GLU A 92 3.25 38.55 -11.95
C GLU A 92 3.88 37.26 -12.53
N ALA A 93 5.19 37.27 -12.77
CA ALA A 93 5.93 36.09 -13.23
C ALA A 93 5.94 34.96 -12.18
N GLN A 94 6.15 35.30 -10.90
CA GLN A 94 6.14 34.35 -9.78
C GLN A 94 4.74 33.77 -9.55
N LEU A 95 3.69 34.59 -9.68
CA LEU A 95 2.31 34.11 -9.64
C LEU A 95 2.04 33.11 -10.77
N GLY A 96 2.50 33.39 -11.99
CA GLY A 96 2.40 32.47 -13.13
C GLY A 96 3.09 31.13 -12.87
N GLN A 97 4.32 31.15 -12.33
CA GLN A 97 5.06 29.94 -11.97
C GLN A 97 4.36 29.12 -10.88
N LEU A 98 3.81 29.78 -9.84
CA LEU A 98 3.03 29.12 -8.79
C LEU A 98 1.78 28.43 -9.36
N HIS A 99 1.04 29.12 -10.25
CA HIS A 99 -0.11 28.52 -10.93
C HIS A 99 0.30 27.29 -11.76
N HIS A 100 1.42 27.37 -12.48
CA HIS A 100 1.94 26.25 -13.25
C HIS A 100 2.34 25.07 -12.36
N LEU A 101 3.05 25.32 -11.26
CA LEU A 101 3.42 24.28 -10.28
C LEU A 101 2.18 23.61 -9.67
N LYS A 102 1.17 24.40 -9.31
CA LYS A 102 -0.10 23.87 -8.79
C LYS A 102 -0.80 22.96 -9.80
N ASN A 103 -0.78 23.32 -11.07
CA ASN A 103 -1.32 22.48 -12.14
C ASN A 103 -0.51 21.20 -12.31
N LEU A 104 0.82 21.29 -12.29
CA LEU A 104 1.73 20.15 -12.34
C LEU A 104 1.44 19.16 -11.21
N ILE A 105 1.43 19.60 -9.95
CA ILE A 105 1.21 18.72 -8.79
C ILE A 105 -0.20 18.08 -8.85
N ASN A 106 -1.23 18.82 -9.24
CA ASN A 106 -2.57 18.26 -9.40
C ASN A 106 -2.65 17.24 -10.55
N ALA A 107 -1.97 17.49 -11.66
CA ALA A 107 -1.89 16.54 -12.78
C ALA A 107 -1.12 15.28 -12.37
N SER A 108 0.01 15.42 -11.68
CA SER A 108 0.80 14.31 -11.14
C SER A 108 0.00 13.47 -10.15
N ALA A 109 -0.75 14.10 -9.23
CA ALA A 109 -1.61 13.39 -8.28
C ALA A 109 -2.70 12.56 -8.96
N ARG A 110 -3.31 13.10 -10.04
CA ARG A 110 -4.31 12.39 -10.85
C ARG A 110 -3.68 11.23 -11.61
N SER A 111 -2.55 11.45 -12.26
CA SER A 111 -1.84 10.43 -13.04
C SER A 111 -1.37 9.26 -12.18
N ALA A 112 -0.86 9.56 -10.97
CA ALA A 112 -0.41 8.55 -10.01
C ALA A 112 -1.55 7.80 -9.31
N GLY A 113 -2.79 8.27 -9.42
CA GLY A 113 -3.93 7.69 -8.71
C GLY A 113 -3.81 7.79 -7.20
N VAL A 114 -3.16 8.85 -6.70
CA VAL A 114 -2.90 9.08 -5.26
C VAL A 114 -4.20 9.26 -4.46
N PHE A 115 -5.29 9.58 -5.15
CA PHE A 115 -6.61 9.65 -4.55
C PHE A 115 -7.22 8.26 -4.47
N THR A 116 -7.59 7.81 -3.27
CA THR A 116 -8.46 6.64 -3.14
C THR A 116 -9.74 6.92 -3.95
N PRO A 117 -10.08 6.12 -4.97
CA PRO A 117 -11.24 6.39 -5.81
C PRO A 117 -12.50 6.44 -4.95
N LEU A 118 -13.33 7.45 -5.21
CA LEU A 118 -14.64 7.62 -4.60
C LEU A 118 -15.43 6.32 -4.76
N LYS A 119 -15.51 5.52 -3.69
CA LYS A 119 -16.51 4.45 -3.66
C LYS A 119 -17.85 5.17 -3.54
N THR A 120 -18.61 5.24 -4.62
CA THR A 120 -20.00 5.72 -4.61
C THR A 120 -20.82 4.73 -3.81
N ILE A 121 -20.82 4.88 -2.50
CA ILE A 121 -21.76 4.19 -1.62
C ILE A 121 -23.01 5.07 -1.67
N SER A 122 -24.15 4.50 -2.06
CA SER A 122 -25.47 5.14 -2.15
C SER A 122 -26.03 5.62 -0.79
N SER A 123 -25.19 5.78 0.22
CA SER A 123 -25.55 6.24 1.55
C SER A 123 -25.05 7.67 1.72
N ASN A 124 -25.92 8.52 2.26
CA ASN A 124 -25.80 9.98 2.36
C ASN A 124 -24.70 10.45 3.36
N SER A 125 -23.52 9.84 3.31
CA SER A 125 -22.35 10.24 4.11
C SER A 125 -21.43 11.11 3.27
N ALA A 126 -21.05 12.29 3.78
CA ALA A 126 -20.11 13.18 3.13
C ALA A 126 -18.80 12.43 2.80
N GLN A 127 -18.53 12.23 1.51
CA GLN A 127 -17.29 11.61 1.03
C GLN A 127 -16.11 12.55 1.30
N THR A 128 -15.37 12.32 2.39
CA THR A 128 -14.10 13.01 2.65
C THR A 128 -12.94 12.16 2.12
N VAL A 129 -12.65 12.28 0.83
CA VAL A 129 -11.33 11.89 0.32
C VAL A 129 -10.35 12.87 0.95
N ASN A 130 -9.48 12.39 1.85
CA ASN A 130 -8.41 13.23 2.40
C ASN A 130 -7.03 12.67 2.03
N ASP A 131 -6.84 12.32 0.77
CA ASP A 131 -5.54 11.89 0.22
C ASP A 131 -5.07 12.95 -0.79
N GLY A 132 -3.76 13.15 -0.92
CA GLY A 132 -3.24 14.15 -1.84
C GLY A 132 -1.73 14.23 -1.83
N LEU A 133 -1.23 15.24 -2.53
CA LEU A 133 0.19 15.60 -2.55
C LEU A 133 0.37 16.97 -1.90
N ALA A 134 1.49 17.15 -1.23
CA ALA A 134 1.90 18.45 -0.74
C ALA A 134 3.41 18.59 -0.81
N LEU A 135 3.85 19.83 -0.97
CA LEU A 135 5.23 20.26 -0.91
C LEU A 135 5.47 20.91 0.45
N TYR A 136 6.53 20.49 1.14
CA TYR A 136 6.91 21.01 2.45
C TYR A 136 8.33 21.57 2.40
N ASN A 137 8.57 22.59 3.21
CA ASN A 137 9.90 23.09 3.55
C ASN A 137 10.07 23.15 5.09
N HIS A 138 11.16 23.75 5.55
CA HIS A 138 11.44 23.90 6.97
C HIS A 138 10.41 24.79 7.70
N ASP A 139 9.78 25.73 7.01
CA ASP A 139 8.78 26.65 7.56
C ASP A 139 7.36 26.04 7.60
N GLY A 140 7.12 24.97 6.82
CA GLY A 140 5.86 24.25 6.82
C GLY A 140 5.40 23.80 5.42
N MET A 141 4.09 23.66 5.25
CA MET A 141 3.49 23.28 3.98
C MET A 141 3.45 24.47 3.02
N LEU A 142 4.01 24.29 1.82
CA LEU A 142 4.10 25.33 0.80
C LEU A 142 2.91 25.33 -0.16
N LEU A 143 2.56 24.13 -0.61
CA LEU A 143 1.55 23.93 -1.62
C LEU A 143 0.96 22.55 -1.45
N SER A 144 -0.33 22.41 -1.70
CA SER A 144 -1.02 21.14 -1.61
C SER A 144 -2.10 20.98 -2.68
N THR A 145 -2.44 19.73 -2.97
CA THR A 145 -3.62 19.41 -3.76
C THR A 145 -4.88 19.60 -2.92
N ARG A 146 -6.03 19.75 -3.60
CA ARG A 146 -7.32 20.11 -2.98
C ARG A 146 -7.71 19.23 -1.78
N TYR A 147 -7.39 17.94 -1.83
CA TYR A 147 -7.83 16.94 -0.86
C TYR A 147 -6.73 16.50 0.10
N PHE A 148 -5.58 17.18 0.09
CA PHE A 148 -4.49 16.86 1.00
C PHE A 148 -4.91 17.10 2.47
N PRO A 149 -4.61 16.17 3.40
CA PRO A 149 -5.01 16.28 4.80
C PRO A 149 -4.09 17.25 5.57
N ALA A 150 -4.23 18.55 5.32
CA ALA A 150 -3.37 19.58 5.90
C ALA A 150 -3.43 19.69 7.43
N GLN A 151 -4.50 19.21 8.06
CA GLN A 151 -4.73 19.28 9.50
C GLN A 151 -4.26 18.01 10.25
N ASP A 152 -3.68 17.04 9.54
CA ASP A 152 -3.22 15.79 10.14
C ASP A 152 -1.82 15.97 10.74
N ALA A 153 -1.75 16.04 12.07
CA ALA A 153 -0.49 16.23 12.81
C ALA A 153 0.54 15.11 12.56
N PHE A 154 0.09 13.89 12.23
CA PHE A 154 1.02 12.81 11.89
C PHE A 154 1.73 13.09 10.56
N VAL A 155 0.98 13.61 9.58
CA VAL A 155 1.50 13.94 8.24
C VAL A 155 2.54 15.05 8.34
N GLU A 156 2.23 16.12 9.06
CA GLU A 156 3.17 17.23 9.28
C GLU A 156 4.44 16.77 9.99
N ALA A 157 4.30 16.06 11.11
CA ALA A 157 5.45 15.56 11.86
C ALA A 157 6.29 14.55 11.05
N PHE A 158 5.67 13.77 10.17
CA PHE A 158 6.38 12.86 9.27
C PHE A 158 7.15 13.61 8.18
N ALA A 159 6.53 14.63 7.57
CA ALA A 159 7.17 15.48 6.56
C ALA A 159 8.40 16.20 7.14
N GLN A 160 8.28 16.80 8.33
CA GLN A 160 9.40 17.47 9.01
C GLN A 160 10.57 16.52 9.31
N ARG A 161 10.27 15.30 9.75
CA ARG A 161 11.31 14.29 9.96
C ARG A 161 11.97 13.82 8.66
N ALA A 162 11.24 13.80 7.54
CA ALA A 162 11.80 13.45 6.24
C ALA A 162 12.72 14.56 5.70
N LEU A 163 12.32 15.83 5.87
CA LEU A 163 13.14 17.01 5.54
C LEU A 163 14.47 16.99 6.29
N ALA A 164 14.44 16.79 7.62
CA ALA A 164 15.64 16.75 8.44
C ALA A 164 16.64 15.66 8.01
N GLN A 165 16.14 14.52 7.54
CA GLN A 165 16.97 13.37 7.15
C GLN A 165 17.42 13.40 5.68
N LYS A 166 16.83 14.26 4.85
CA LYS A 166 17.10 14.37 3.40
C LYS A 166 17.06 13.02 2.67
N LYS A 167 16.20 12.10 3.11
CA LYS A 167 16.05 10.76 2.54
C LYS A 167 14.59 10.45 2.29
N ARG A 168 14.32 9.64 1.27
CA ARG A 168 12.98 9.09 1.02
C ARG A 168 12.53 8.28 2.24
N ARG A 169 11.28 8.47 2.66
CA ARG A 169 10.67 7.74 3.78
C ARG A 169 9.26 7.29 3.44
N ILE A 170 8.88 6.14 4.01
CA ILE A 170 7.53 5.61 3.96
C ILE A 170 7.11 5.34 5.41
N SER A 171 5.93 5.80 5.81
CA SER A 171 5.43 5.59 7.16
C SER A 171 4.89 4.16 7.32
N LYS A 172 4.71 3.72 8.57
CA LYS A 172 3.79 2.62 8.86
C LYS A 172 2.36 3.04 8.51
N ILE A 173 1.47 2.06 8.36
CA ILE A 173 0.04 2.34 8.30
C ILE A 173 -0.41 2.89 9.66
N TYR A 174 -1.12 4.01 9.65
CA TYR A 174 -1.71 4.66 10.81
C TYR A 174 -3.20 4.91 10.56
N SER A 175 -3.96 5.12 11.64
CA SER A 175 -5.36 5.53 11.56
C SER A 175 -5.42 7.06 11.60
N ASN A 176 -6.06 7.67 10.62
CA ASN A 176 -6.26 9.12 10.60
C ASN A 176 -7.39 9.54 11.57
N PRO A 177 -7.65 10.85 11.76
CA PRO A 177 -8.74 11.32 12.61
C PRO A 177 -10.14 10.82 12.22
N ALA A 178 -10.33 10.38 10.97
CA ALA A 178 -11.57 9.78 10.47
C ALA A 178 -11.62 8.25 10.61
N GLY A 179 -10.65 7.62 11.28
CA GLY A 179 -10.59 6.16 11.47
C GLY A 179 -10.14 5.36 10.25
N GLN A 180 -9.64 6.02 9.21
CA GLN A 180 -9.19 5.39 7.97
C GLN A 180 -7.71 5.01 8.05
N ALA A 181 -7.39 3.79 7.63
CA ALA A 181 -6.02 3.31 7.50
C ALA A 181 -5.31 4.02 6.35
N ARG A 182 -4.17 4.66 6.66
CA ARG A 182 -3.38 5.45 5.71
C ARG A 182 -1.90 5.29 5.95
N PHE A 183 -1.09 5.72 4.99
CA PHE A 183 0.35 5.87 5.16
C PHE A 183 0.82 7.08 4.34
N VAL A 184 2.04 7.54 4.61
CA VAL A 184 2.64 8.71 3.98
C VAL A 184 3.94 8.29 3.30
N ILE A 185 4.16 8.79 2.09
CA ILE A 185 5.44 8.72 1.39
C ILE A 185 5.99 10.13 1.30
N ALA A 186 7.24 10.32 1.72
CA ALA A 186 7.96 11.58 1.59
C ALA A 186 9.22 11.35 0.74
N VAL A 187 9.41 12.19 -0.27
CA VAL A 187 10.59 12.18 -1.14
C VAL A 187 11.26 13.56 -1.03
N PRO A 188 12.57 13.63 -0.74
CA PRO A 188 13.27 14.90 -0.67
C PRO A 188 13.41 15.52 -2.07
N VAL A 189 13.22 16.83 -2.15
CA VAL A 189 13.48 17.63 -3.36
C VAL A 189 14.85 18.29 -3.22
N SER A 190 15.70 18.12 -4.22
CA SER A 190 17.01 18.81 -4.27
C SER A 190 16.82 20.25 -4.74
N SER A 191 17.44 21.22 -4.06
CA SER A 191 17.51 22.59 -4.55
C SER A 191 18.47 22.67 -5.75
N VAL A 192 18.08 23.36 -6.83
CA VAL A 192 19.04 23.71 -7.89
C VAL A 192 20.08 24.65 -7.28
N GLN A 193 21.35 24.20 -7.19
CA GLN A 193 22.45 25.10 -6.86
C GLN A 193 22.65 26.05 -8.04
N SER A 194 22.64 27.36 -7.78
CA SER A 194 23.20 28.32 -8.73
C SER A 194 24.66 27.96 -8.92
N VAL A 195 25.02 27.51 -10.12
CA VAL A 195 26.43 27.48 -10.52
C VAL A 195 26.87 28.94 -10.51
N GLY A 196 27.69 29.31 -9.53
CA GLY A 196 28.36 30.60 -9.46
C GLY A 196 29.52 30.65 -10.42
#